data_AF-A0A345ZHP5-F1
#
_entry.id   AF-A0A345ZHP5-F1
#
_cell.length_a   1.000
_cell.length_b   1.000
_cell.length_c   1.000
_cell.angle_alpha   90.00
_cell.angle_beta   90.00
_cell.angle_gamma   90.00
#
_symmetry.space_group_name_H-M   'P 1'
#
loop_
_entity.id
_entity.type
_entity.pdbx_description
1 polymer ?
#
loop_
_entity_poly.entity_id
_entity_poly.type
_entity_poly.pdbx_seq_one_letter_code
_entity_poly.pdbx_strand_id
1 'polypeptide(L)'
;MDAYTVIARNHPWSGEFDETSFRACLYEDATWSQDEYWKVEWALFQLVGAVGSDPELRRRAFRLFSATFSLLAAHLDPNDVYTIKNMEPEKLYEAKERLQ
;
A
#
# COMPACT_ATOMS: atom_id res chain seq x y z
N MET A 1 -9.98 -2.97 -14.71
CA MET A 1 -9.77 -2.70 -13.27
C MET A 1 -10.07 -1.23 -13.06
N ASP A 2 -10.83 -0.87 -12.02
CA ASP A 2 -11.13 0.54 -11.70
C ASP A 2 -10.20 1.02 -10.58
N ALA A 3 -9.57 2.18 -10.75
CA ALA A 3 -8.57 2.70 -9.81
C ALA A 3 -9.18 3.05 -8.44
N TYR A 4 -10.43 3.54 -8.43
CA TYR A 4 -11.14 3.84 -7.17
C TYR A 4 -11.35 2.57 -6.36
N THR A 5 -11.85 1.50 -7.00
CA THR A 5 -12.07 0.19 -6.39
C THR A 5 -10.78 -0.42 -5.86
N VAL A 6 -9.65 -0.24 -6.55
CA VAL A 6 -8.34 -0.71 -6.07
C VAL A 6 -7.94 -0.04 -4.77
N ILE A 7 -8.08 1.28 -4.68
CA ILE A 7 -7.77 2.00 -3.44
C ILE A 7 -8.78 1.64 -2.35
N ALA A 8 -10.08 1.61 -2.67
CA ALA A 8 -11.16 1.31 -1.72
C ALA A 8 -10.98 -0.04 -1.02
N ARG A 9 -10.56 -1.09 -1.75
CA ARG A 9 -10.35 -2.41 -1.14
C ARG A 9 -9.26 -2.43 -0.06
N ASN A 10 -8.37 -1.45 -0.08
CA ASN A 10 -7.27 -1.33 0.87
C ASN A 10 -7.66 -0.50 2.11
N HIS A 11 -8.93 -0.18 2.32
CA HIS A 11 -9.36 0.59 3.49
C HIS A 11 -10.39 -0.19 4.32
N PRO A 12 -10.09 -0.55 5.59
CA PRO A 12 -10.98 -1.35 6.45
C PRO A 12 -12.38 -0.78 6.67
N TRP A 13 -12.53 0.54 6.52
CA TRP A 13 -13.81 1.22 6.70
C TRP A 13 -14.55 1.44 5.38
N SER A 14 -14.03 0.92 4.27
CA SER A 14 -14.72 0.88 2.97
C SER A 14 -15.59 -0.37 2.91
N GLY A 15 -16.78 -0.28 2.31
CA GLY A 15 -17.62 -1.46 2.05
C GLY A 15 -16.99 -2.46 1.07
N GLU A 16 -15.93 -2.02 0.38
CA GLU A 16 -15.15 -2.76 -0.60
C GLU A 16 -13.88 -3.39 -0.01
N PHE A 17 -13.65 -3.26 1.31
CA PHE A 17 -12.45 -3.83 1.94
C PHE A 17 -12.31 -5.32 1.62
N ASP A 18 -11.11 -5.71 1.25
CA ASP A 18 -10.78 -7.07 0.85
C ASP A 18 -9.65 -7.57 1.74
N GLU A 19 -9.88 -8.68 2.45
CA GLU A 19 -8.87 -9.31 3.31
C GLU A 19 -7.67 -9.86 2.52
N THR A 20 -7.77 -9.91 1.19
CA THR A 20 -6.67 -10.27 0.29
C THR A 20 -5.97 -9.05 -0.33
N SER A 21 -6.32 -7.83 0.08
CA SER A 21 -5.71 -6.61 -0.44
C SER A 21 -4.26 -6.45 -0.01
N PHE A 22 -3.50 -5.60 -0.74
CA PHE A 22 -2.14 -5.22 -0.36
C PHE A 22 -2.03 -4.81 1.11
N ARG A 23 -2.90 -3.90 1.57
CA ARG A 23 -2.92 -3.46 2.96
C ARG A 23 -3.19 -4.61 3.92
N ALA A 24 -4.15 -5.49 3.63
CA ALA A 24 -4.48 -6.61 4.51
C ALA A 24 -3.30 -7.59 4.63
N CYS A 25 -2.73 -8.00 3.49
CA CYS A 25 -1.53 -8.86 3.49
C CYS A 25 -0.36 -8.21 4.22
N LEU A 26 -0.16 -6.90 4.03
CA LEU A 26 0.92 -6.18 4.69
C LEU A 26 0.63 -6.08 6.20
N TYR A 27 -0.49 -5.50 6.63
CA TYR A 27 -0.76 -5.26 8.05
C TYR A 27 -0.95 -6.53 8.89
N GLU A 28 -1.73 -7.50 8.40
CA GLU A 28 -2.17 -8.63 9.20
C GLU A 28 -1.17 -9.79 9.12
N ASP A 29 -0.67 -10.09 7.91
CA ASP A 29 0.20 -11.24 7.69
C ASP A 29 1.70 -10.88 7.66
N ALA A 30 2.01 -9.58 7.74
CA ALA A 30 3.34 -9.02 7.52
C ALA A 30 3.94 -9.52 6.20
N THR A 31 3.15 -9.59 5.13
CA THR A 31 3.58 -10.18 3.84
C THR A 31 3.50 -9.16 2.72
N TRP A 32 4.61 -9.02 1.98
CA TRP A 32 4.64 -8.20 0.78
C TRP A 32 4.07 -8.97 -0.41
N SER A 33 2.81 -8.70 -0.77
CA SER A 33 2.23 -9.18 -2.03
C SER A 33 2.58 -8.23 -3.17
N GLN A 34 3.55 -8.63 -3.99
CA GLN A 34 4.04 -7.82 -5.10
C GLN A 34 2.93 -7.52 -6.13
N ASP A 35 2.08 -8.49 -6.43
CA ASP A 35 0.96 -8.33 -7.36
C ASP A 35 -0.08 -7.34 -6.85
N GLU A 36 -0.40 -7.38 -5.55
CA GLU A 36 -1.31 -6.43 -4.93
C GLU A 36 -0.70 -5.03 -4.82
N TYR A 37 0.61 -4.93 -4.54
CA TYR A 37 1.34 -3.67 -4.57
C TYR A 37 1.27 -3.01 -5.96
N TRP A 38 1.54 -3.76 -7.04
CA TRP A 38 1.50 -3.20 -8.39
C TRP A 38 0.10 -2.70 -8.78
N LYS A 39 -0.96 -3.37 -8.32
CA LYS A 39 -2.34 -2.89 -8.50
C LYS A 39 -2.52 -1.52 -7.85
N VAL A 40 -2.09 -1.38 -6.59
CA VAL A 40 -2.16 -0.13 -5.83
C VAL A 40 -1.38 0.96 -6.54
N GLU A 41 -0.13 0.71 -6.89
CA GLU A 41 0.72 1.68 -7.58
C GLU A 41 0.15 2.12 -8.93
N TRP A 42 -0.32 1.18 -9.74
CA TRP A 42 -1.03 1.48 -10.99
C TRP A 42 -2.23 2.40 -10.76
N ALA A 43 -3.06 2.10 -9.75
CA ALA A 43 -4.23 2.90 -9.43
C ALA A 43 -3.84 4.34 -9.06
N LEU A 44 -2.76 4.53 -8.32
CA LEU A 44 -2.29 5.85 -7.91
C LEU A 44 -1.88 6.70 -9.12
N PHE A 45 -1.16 6.12 -10.08
CA PHE A 45 -0.84 6.82 -11.33
C PHE A 45 -2.09 7.23 -12.11
N GLN A 46 -3.12 6.36 -12.18
CA GLN A 46 -4.38 6.71 -12.83
C GLN A 46 -5.08 7.88 -12.13
N LEU A 47 -5.04 7.93 -10.80
CA LEU A 47 -5.72 8.94 -10.00
C LEU A 47 -5.03 10.30 -9.99
N VAL A 48 -3.69 10.33 -10.15
CA VAL A 48 -2.93 11.58 -10.30
C VAL A 48 -3.24 12.27 -11.63
N GLY A 49 -3.48 11.50 -12.70
CA GLY A 49 -3.86 12.04 -14.01
C GLY A 49 -5.32 12.51 -14.11
N ALA A 50 -6.17 12.18 -13.13
CA ALA A 50 -7.59 12.50 -13.15
C ALA A 50 -7.85 13.92 -12.62
N VAL A 51 -8.21 14.83 -13.51
CA VAL A 51 -8.70 16.17 -13.15
C VAL A 51 -9.98 16.02 -12.32
N GLY A 52 -10.02 16.60 -11.12
CA GLY A 52 -11.20 16.57 -10.25
C GLY A 52 -11.31 15.35 -9.34
N SER A 53 -10.20 14.67 -9.01
CA SER A 53 -10.22 13.51 -8.11
C SER A 53 -10.92 13.82 -6.77
N ASP A 54 -11.69 12.85 -6.29
CA ASP A 54 -12.43 12.93 -5.04
C ASP A 54 -11.47 13.18 -3.85
N PRO A 55 -11.70 14.21 -3.00
CA PRO A 55 -10.93 14.43 -1.79
C PRO A 55 -10.82 13.20 -0.87
N GLU A 56 -11.88 12.40 -0.76
CA GLU A 56 -11.90 11.19 0.07
C GLU A 56 -10.95 10.13 -0.51
N LEU A 57 -10.95 9.96 -1.83
CA LEU A 57 -10.02 9.08 -2.51
C LEU A 57 -8.56 9.50 -2.31
N ARG A 58 -8.24 10.79 -2.41
CA ARG A 58 -6.89 11.30 -2.12
C ARG A 58 -6.50 11.01 -0.68
N ARG A 59 -7.44 11.18 0.26
CA ARG A 59 -7.22 10.90 1.68
C ARG A 59 -6.93 9.42 1.93
N ARG A 60 -7.66 8.54 1.25
CA ARG A 60 -7.48 7.09 1.26
C ARG A 60 -6.11 6.69 0.73
N ALA A 61 -5.79 7.09 -0.50
CA ALA A 61 -4.47 6.88 -1.11
C ALA A 61 -3.32 7.34 -0.21
N PHE A 62 -3.41 8.55 0.34
CA PHE A 62 -2.42 9.08 1.27
C PHE A 62 -2.25 8.18 2.52
N ARG A 63 -3.35 7.76 3.15
CA ARG A 63 -3.29 6.88 4.33
C ARG A 63 -2.66 5.53 4.02
N LEU A 64 -2.99 4.93 2.88
CA LEU A 64 -2.40 3.66 2.45
C LEU A 64 -0.89 3.77 2.31
N PHE A 65 -0.42 4.84 1.65
CA PHE A 65 1.00 5.11 1.48
C PHE A 65 1.71 5.40 2.79
N SER A 66 1.17 6.30 3.62
CA SER A 66 1.80 6.63 4.91
C SER A 66 1.93 5.39 5.80
N ALA A 67 0.90 4.54 5.80
CA ALA A 67 0.91 3.29 6.54
C ALA A 67 1.96 2.30 5.98
N THR A 68 2.06 2.18 4.67
CA THR A 68 3.07 1.33 4.01
C THR A 68 4.49 1.81 4.31
N PHE A 69 4.75 3.12 4.19
CA PHE A 69 6.03 3.71 4.51
C PHE A 69 6.43 3.50 5.98
N SER A 70 5.46 3.63 6.90
CA SER A 70 5.71 3.39 8.33
C SER A 70 6.09 1.94 8.62
N LEU A 71 5.45 0.98 7.96
CA LEU A 71 5.77 -0.46 8.12
C LEU A 71 7.10 -0.84 7.49
N LEU A 72 7.50 -0.20 6.39
CA LEU A 72 8.84 -0.35 5.82
C LEU A 72 9.91 0.20 6.77
N ALA A 73 9.64 1.36 7.39
CA ALA A 73 10.53 1.93 8.40
C ALA A 73 10.66 1.01 9.62
N ALA A 74 9.55 0.44 10.10
CA ALA A 74 9.55 -0.54 11.17
C ALA A 74 10.40 -1.77 10.82
N HIS A 75 10.22 -2.33 9.62
CA HIS A 75 11.03 -3.46 9.16
C HIS A 75 12.54 -3.17 9.07
N LEU A 76 12.92 -1.91 8.84
CA LEU A 76 14.31 -1.46 8.80
C LEU A 76 14.88 -1.10 10.17
N ASP A 77 14.05 -0.93 11.21
CA ASP A 77 14.50 -0.61 12.55
C ASP A 77 14.89 -1.90 13.30
N PRO A 78 16.18 -2.07 13.70
CA PRO A 78 16.60 -3.25 14.45
C PRO A 78 15.95 -3.39 15.83
N ASN A 79 15.25 -2.36 16.33
CA ASN A 79 14.53 -2.38 17.60
C ASN A 79 13.03 -2.64 17.44
N ASP A 80 12.51 -2.71 16.21
CA ASP A 80 11.12 -3.07 15.95
C ASP A 80 11.01 -4.58 15.70
N VAL A 81 9.89 -5.17 16.10
CA VAL A 81 9.62 -6.61 15.94
C VAL A 81 8.94 -6.93 14.62
N TYR A 82 8.48 -5.91 13.89
CA TYR A 82 7.74 -6.06 12.67
C TYR A 82 8.66 -6.46 11.50
N THR A 83 8.47 -7.66 10.94
CA THR A 83 9.27 -8.18 9.84
C THR A 83 8.42 -8.51 8.63
N ILE A 84 8.64 -7.81 7.52
CA ILE A 84 7.96 -8.09 6.25
C ILE A 84 8.55 -9.36 5.62
N LYS A 85 7.68 -10.34 5.37
CA LYS A 85 7.97 -11.60 4.68
C LYS A 85 7.88 -11.43 3.17
N ASN A 86 8.52 -12.34 2.44
CA ASN A 86 8.55 -12.40 0.97
C ASN A 86 9.16 -11.16 0.31
N MET A 87 10.08 -10.50 1.00
CA MET A 87 10.80 -9.34 0.50
C MET A 87 12.30 -9.56 0.66
N GLU A 88 13.00 -9.70 -0.46
CA GLU A 88 14.46 -9.70 -0.47
C GLU A 88 14.98 -8.30 -0.13
N PRO A 89 16.18 -8.16 0.49
CA PRO A 89 16.73 -6.87 0.87
C PRO A 89 16.77 -5.86 -0.27
N GLU A 90 17.11 -6.27 -1.49
CA GLU A 90 17.16 -5.40 -2.66
C GLU A 90 15.77 -4.83 -2.99
N LYS A 91 14.74 -5.67 -2.93
CA LYS A 91 13.34 -5.25 -3.18
C LYS A 91 12.85 -4.29 -2.12
N LEU A 92 13.30 -4.45 -0.88
CA LEU A 92 12.99 -3.53 0.21
C LEU A 92 13.52 -2.13 -0.06
N TYR A 93 14.78 -2.03 -0.50
CA TYR A 93 15.36 -0.75 -0.90
C TYR A 93 14.61 -0.15 -2.10
N GLU A 94 14.32 -0.95 -3.14
CA GLU A 94 13.55 -0.49 -4.30
C GLU A 94 12.16 0.05 -3.89
N ALA A 95 11.42 -0.69 -3.06
CA ALA A 95 10.11 -0.26 -2.60
C ALA A 95 10.17 1.05 -1.81
N LYS A 96 11.20 1.23 -0.98
CA LYS A 96 11.44 2.48 -0.25
C LYS A 96 11.71 3.65 -1.20
N GLU A 97 12.59 3.48 -2.19
CA GLU A 97 12.90 4.53 -3.17
C GLU A 97 11.67 4.90 -4.02
N ARG A 98 10.79 3.95 -4.33
CA ARG A 98 9.53 4.22 -5.05
C ARG A 98 8.51 5.01 -4.23
N LEU A 99 8.65 5.03 -2.90
CA LEU A 99 7.71 5.68 -1.98
C LEU A 99 8.20 7.05 -1.48
N GLN A 100 9.45 7.42 -1.75
CA GLN A 100 10.05 8.73 -1.44
C GLN A 100 9.81 9.74 -2.55
#